data_AF-A0A495ZQE5-F1
#
_entry.id   AF-A0A495ZQE5-F1
#
_cell.length_a   1.000
_cell.length_b   1.000
_cell.length_c   1.000
_cell.angle_alpha   90.00
_cell.angle_beta   90.00
_cell.angle_gamma   90.00
#
_symmetry.space_group_name_H-M   'P 1'
#
loop_
_entity.id
_entity.type
_entity.pdbx_description
1 polymer ?
#
loop_
_entity_poly.entity_id
_entity_poly.type
_entity_poly.pdbx_seq_one_letter_code
_entity_poly.pdbx_strand_id
1 'polypeptide(L)'
;MFFRIYCHPRVSVLLTFVFLMITAPLSSNAQDAEFPAQKLVAIFPKTEKFVQKSVVLTPDQITSIEKDIAGKLRTADLKPIFYIPINDVNKPIGLVLFAGVEGPNGIIEGAVALNMRGKVVKVEVYVHKESEAIASAEFLKQFTGMGIDDAFTVGEDIAAIEGHEEASDAVALLPRKTLVMSYALFLKQERKPGPEEIPESDTPEEMPEEEEMPEVEDLKALMMLMIDDYFVVVDYFDDKVGKAKAVEAAKRLAKYAKSISSFEPPKNADQTEEYVYLQDKFSDTLLKFAEALEEEGISDGTREQWNAIVELINQAHLRFSEEEIDLDTY
;
A
#
# COMPACT_ATOMS: atom_id res chain seq x y z
N MET A 1 -42.97 74.28 -32.05
CA MET A 1 -42.75 74.38 -33.51
C MET A 1 -42.18 73.06 -33.96
N PHE A 2 -42.83 72.44 -34.95
CA PHE A 2 -42.61 71.07 -35.42
C PHE A 2 -41.24 70.87 -36.07
N PHE A 3 -40.62 69.69 -35.87
CA PHE A 3 -40.17 68.84 -36.97
C PHE A 3 -40.19 67.36 -36.57
N ARG A 4 -40.97 66.58 -37.32
CA ARG A 4 -40.96 65.11 -37.42
C ARG A 4 -39.79 64.66 -38.30
N ILE A 5 -39.38 63.38 -38.18
CA ILE A 5 -39.29 62.32 -39.22
C ILE A 5 -38.34 61.23 -38.67
N TYR A 6 -38.84 60.06 -38.22
CA TYR A 6 -39.09 58.81 -38.97
C TYR A 6 -37.82 58.05 -39.39
N CYS A 7 -37.59 56.86 -38.82
CA CYS A 7 -37.46 55.58 -39.55
C CYS A 7 -37.29 54.38 -38.59
N HIS A 8 -38.28 53.50 -38.63
CA HIS A 8 -38.32 52.09 -38.20
C HIS A 8 -37.39 51.24 -39.11
N PRO A 9 -37.36 49.88 -39.07
CA PRO A 9 -37.61 48.88 -38.01
C PRO A 9 -36.56 47.71 -38.06
N ARG A 10 -36.83 46.61 -37.35
CA ARG A 10 -36.34 45.23 -37.67
C ARG A 10 -34.84 44.93 -37.54
N VAL A 11 -34.36 44.71 -36.31
CA VAL A 11 -33.51 43.54 -36.02
C VAL A 11 -33.97 42.98 -34.68
N SER A 12 -35.12 42.32 -34.73
CA SER A 12 -35.65 41.51 -33.65
C SER A 12 -35.32 40.05 -33.97
N VAL A 13 -35.04 39.28 -32.92
CA VAL A 13 -35.23 37.81 -32.88
C VAL A 13 -34.13 36.90 -33.47
N LEU A 14 -32.84 37.26 -33.44
CA LEU A 14 -31.78 36.27 -33.77
C LEU A 14 -30.55 36.30 -32.84
N LEU A 15 -30.66 36.91 -31.66
CA LEU A 15 -29.61 36.87 -30.64
C LEU A 15 -30.12 36.48 -29.25
N THR A 16 -31.24 35.74 -29.21
CA THR A 16 -31.86 35.24 -27.97
C THR A 16 -32.00 33.72 -27.95
N PHE A 17 -31.29 33.01 -28.85
CA PHE A 17 -31.29 31.54 -28.93
C PHE A 17 -29.91 30.89 -28.74
N VAL A 18 -28.84 31.68 -28.51
CA VAL A 18 -27.48 31.16 -28.24
C VAL A 18 -27.11 31.23 -26.76
N PHE A 19 -27.90 31.91 -25.92
CA PHE A 19 -27.61 32.06 -24.49
C PHE A 19 -28.42 31.11 -23.57
N LEU A 20 -29.21 30.20 -24.13
CA LEU A 20 -30.07 29.26 -23.39
C LEU A 20 -29.68 27.78 -23.62
N MET A 21 -28.38 27.51 -23.74
CA MET A 21 -27.81 26.17 -23.96
C MET A 21 -26.50 25.94 -23.17
N ILE A 22 -26.25 26.70 -22.08
CA ILE A 22 -25.08 26.51 -21.20
C ILE A 22 -25.48 26.55 -19.71
N THR A 23 -26.68 26.06 -19.37
CA THR A 23 -27.03 25.76 -17.98
C THR A 23 -27.83 24.47 -17.92
N ALA A 24 -27.30 23.40 -18.53
CA ALA A 24 -27.58 22.10 -17.96
C ALA A 24 -26.74 22.05 -16.66
N PRO A 25 -27.34 21.95 -15.47
CA PRO A 25 -26.55 21.55 -14.31
C PRO A 25 -25.94 20.20 -14.69
N LEU A 26 -24.61 20.14 -14.72
CA LEU A 26 -23.91 18.90 -14.47
C LEU A 26 -24.35 18.48 -13.07
N SER A 27 -25.46 17.74 -13.00
CA SER A 27 -25.69 16.82 -11.90
C SER A 27 -24.62 15.75 -12.05
N SER A 28 -23.40 16.12 -11.63
CA SER A 28 -22.41 15.16 -11.21
C SER A 28 -23.11 14.25 -10.21
N ASN A 29 -22.91 12.95 -10.36
CA ASN A 29 -23.34 11.92 -9.43
C ASN A 29 -22.64 12.14 -8.07
N ALA A 30 -23.04 13.17 -7.34
CA ALA A 30 -22.55 13.51 -6.01
C ALA A 30 -23.16 12.62 -4.92
N GLN A 31 -23.77 11.49 -5.30
CA GLN A 31 -24.46 10.57 -4.40
C GLN A 31 -23.67 9.28 -4.11
N ASP A 32 -22.54 9.05 -4.78
CA ASP A 32 -21.65 7.90 -4.51
C ASP A 32 -20.38 8.25 -3.71
N ALA A 33 -20.09 9.54 -3.49
CA ALA A 33 -18.87 10.01 -2.81
C ALA A 33 -19.02 10.18 -1.28
N GLU A 34 -20.24 10.07 -0.74
CA GLU A 34 -20.49 10.30 0.70
C GLU A 34 -20.00 9.12 1.58
N PHE A 35 -19.74 7.95 0.99
CA PHE A 35 -19.85 6.69 1.72
C PHE A 35 -18.59 6.01 2.29
N PRO A 36 -17.34 6.49 2.10
CA PRO A 36 -16.23 5.99 2.94
C PRO A 36 -15.73 7.02 3.97
N ALA A 37 -15.87 8.34 3.73
CA ALA A 37 -15.14 9.36 4.50
C ALA A 37 -15.41 9.30 6.02
N GLN A 38 -16.67 9.22 6.45
CA GLN A 38 -17.00 9.14 7.88
C GLN A 38 -16.49 7.84 8.53
N LYS A 39 -16.61 6.72 7.81
CA LYS A 39 -16.15 5.40 8.27
C LYS A 39 -14.62 5.37 8.40
N LEU A 40 -13.92 5.95 7.43
CA LEU A 40 -12.46 6.05 7.41
C LEU A 40 -11.93 6.90 8.58
N VAL A 41 -12.55 8.04 8.87
CA VAL A 41 -12.18 8.88 10.04
C VAL A 41 -12.39 8.13 11.36
N ALA A 42 -13.43 7.31 11.47
CA ALA A 42 -13.67 6.49 12.67
C ALA A 42 -12.64 5.35 12.87
N ILE A 43 -11.98 4.93 11.79
CA ILE A 43 -10.92 3.91 11.82
C ILE A 43 -9.57 4.57 12.14
N PHE A 44 -9.21 5.65 11.43
CA PHE A 44 -7.96 6.38 11.62
C PHE A 44 -8.21 7.86 11.97
N PRO A 45 -8.50 8.17 13.24
CA PRO A 45 -8.90 9.52 13.66
C PRO A 45 -7.77 10.56 13.60
N LYS A 46 -6.51 10.12 13.46
CA LYS A 46 -5.32 10.99 13.36
C LYS A 46 -4.89 11.26 11.91
N THR A 47 -5.73 10.91 10.95
CA THR A 47 -5.44 11.07 9.52
C THR A 47 -5.76 12.49 9.07
N GLU A 48 -4.88 13.09 8.26
CA GLU A 48 -5.14 14.37 7.60
C GLU A 48 -5.97 14.17 6.33
N LYS A 49 -5.57 13.19 5.49
CA LYS A 49 -6.23 12.86 4.23
C LYS A 49 -6.12 11.37 3.91
N PHE A 50 -7.00 10.88 3.03
CA PHE A 50 -6.94 9.53 2.48
C PHE A 50 -6.61 9.58 0.99
N VAL A 51 -5.65 8.78 0.57
CA VAL A 51 -5.38 8.51 -0.86
C VAL A 51 -6.13 7.25 -1.26
N GLN A 52 -6.73 7.24 -2.46
CA GLN A 52 -7.43 6.08 -3.00
C GLN A 52 -6.57 5.40 -4.05
N LYS A 53 -6.33 4.10 -3.88
CA LYS A 53 -5.63 3.27 -4.87
C LYS A 53 -6.58 2.20 -5.38
N SER A 54 -6.98 2.33 -6.65
CA SER A 54 -7.83 1.36 -7.34
C SER A 54 -6.96 0.49 -8.23
N VAL A 55 -7.03 -0.84 -8.06
CA VAL A 55 -6.22 -1.78 -8.84
C VAL A 55 -7.15 -2.80 -9.48
N VAL A 56 -6.93 -3.13 -10.75
CA VAL A 56 -7.62 -4.25 -11.41
C VAL A 56 -6.76 -5.49 -11.26
N LEU A 57 -7.31 -6.53 -10.63
CA LEU A 57 -6.57 -7.78 -10.43
C LEU A 57 -6.32 -8.50 -11.76
N THR A 58 -5.09 -8.98 -11.96
CA THR A 58 -4.77 -9.88 -13.08
C THR A 58 -5.33 -11.29 -12.84
N PRO A 59 -5.53 -12.11 -13.89
CA PRO A 59 -5.96 -13.50 -13.72
C PRO A 59 -5.07 -14.33 -12.77
N ASP A 60 -3.77 -14.10 -12.79
CA ASP A 60 -2.81 -14.79 -11.92
C ASP A 60 -2.98 -14.35 -10.46
N GLN A 61 -3.16 -13.04 -10.22
CA GLN A 61 -3.47 -12.52 -8.88
C GLN A 61 -4.78 -13.07 -8.35
N ILE A 62 -5.84 -13.10 -9.18
CA ILE A 62 -7.14 -13.69 -8.82
C ILE A 62 -6.94 -15.15 -8.40
N THR A 63 -6.23 -15.94 -9.22
CA THR A 63 -6.00 -17.36 -8.94
C THR A 63 -5.21 -17.57 -7.64
N SER A 64 -4.16 -16.76 -7.41
CA SER A 64 -3.37 -16.83 -6.18
C SER A 64 -4.18 -16.45 -4.95
N ILE A 65 -4.94 -15.36 -5.02
CA ILE A 65 -5.77 -14.89 -3.90
C ILE A 65 -6.85 -15.92 -3.57
N GLU A 66 -7.56 -16.44 -4.57
CA GLU A 66 -8.61 -17.45 -4.38
C GLU A 66 -8.07 -18.74 -3.74
N LYS A 67 -6.85 -19.15 -4.11
CA LYS A 67 -6.16 -20.27 -3.48
C LYS A 67 -5.89 -20.00 -1.99
N ASP A 68 -5.41 -18.80 -1.66
CA ASP A 68 -4.97 -18.45 -0.30
C ASP A 68 -6.10 -18.15 0.68
N ILE A 69 -7.28 -17.78 0.17
CA ILE A 69 -8.51 -17.65 0.96
C ILE A 69 -9.39 -18.90 0.92
N ALA A 70 -8.96 -19.94 0.19
CA ALA A 70 -9.72 -21.17 -0.05
C ALA A 70 -11.16 -20.91 -0.54
N GLY A 71 -11.34 -19.92 -1.41
CA GLY A 71 -12.66 -19.41 -1.80
C GLY A 71 -12.62 -18.58 -3.08
N LYS A 72 -13.79 -18.13 -3.55
CA LYS A 72 -13.91 -17.33 -4.77
C LYS A 72 -14.02 -15.84 -4.47
N LEU A 73 -13.35 -15.03 -5.29
CA LEU A 73 -13.54 -13.59 -5.25
C LEU A 73 -14.89 -13.25 -5.90
N ARG A 74 -15.62 -12.30 -5.31
CA ARG A 74 -16.82 -11.75 -5.94
C ARG A 74 -16.41 -10.78 -7.03
N THR A 75 -17.32 -10.49 -7.95
CA THR A 75 -17.10 -9.50 -9.02
C THR A 75 -16.65 -8.13 -8.48
N ALA A 76 -17.18 -7.71 -7.32
CA ALA A 76 -16.79 -6.46 -6.67
C ALA A 76 -15.34 -6.46 -6.16
N ASP A 77 -14.78 -7.63 -5.86
CA ASP A 77 -13.43 -7.77 -5.31
C ASP A 77 -12.35 -7.82 -6.40
N LEU A 78 -12.75 -7.84 -7.69
CA LEU A 78 -11.81 -7.83 -8.82
C LEU A 78 -11.19 -6.45 -9.09
N LYS A 79 -11.79 -5.41 -8.51
CA LYS A 79 -11.34 -4.01 -8.61
C LYS A 79 -11.30 -3.37 -7.22
N PRO A 80 -10.47 -3.87 -6.29
CA PRO A 80 -10.40 -3.32 -4.95
C PRO A 80 -10.02 -1.84 -4.98
N ILE A 81 -10.64 -1.06 -4.09
CA ILE A 81 -10.25 0.32 -3.78
C ILE A 81 -9.66 0.31 -2.38
N PHE A 82 -8.38 0.58 -2.28
CA PHE A 82 -7.68 0.77 -1.03
C PHE A 82 -7.68 2.23 -0.64
N TYR A 83 -7.85 2.50 0.65
CA TYR A 83 -7.77 3.84 1.22
C TYR A 83 -6.55 3.90 2.13
N ILE A 84 -5.58 4.73 1.75
CA ILE A 84 -4.31 4.89 2.45
C ILE A 84 -4.41 6.16 3.32
N PRO A 85 -4.55 6.04 4.66
CA PRO A 85 -4.47 7.18 5.55
C PRO A 85 -3.08 7.81 5.53
N ILE A 86 -3.04 9.13 5.35
CA ILE A 86 -1.83 9.96 5.41
C ILE A 86 -1.89 10.84 6.67
N ASN A 87 -0.82 10.84 7.46
CA ASN A 87 -0.70 11.69 8.65
C ASN A 87 -0.28 13.14 8.31
N ASP A 88 -0.15 13.97 9.34
CA ASP A 88 0.21 15.39 9.29
C ASP A 88 1.63 15.69 8.78
N VAL A 89 2.49 14.66 8.69
CA VAL A 89 3.82 14.74 8.09
C VAL A 89 3.89 14.10 6.70
N ASN A 90 2.73 13.95 6.04
CA ASN A 90 2.56 13.38 4.71
C ASN A 90 3.12 11.94 4.56
N LYS A 91 3.03 11.12 5.62
CA LYS A 91 3.43 9.71 5.60
C LYS A 91 2.22 8.77 5.65
N PRO A 92 2.21 7.66 4.90
CA PRO A 92 1.19 6.62 5.04
C PRO A 92 1.31 5.94 6.40
N ILE A 93 0.18 5.73 7.06
CA ILE A 93 0.10 5.11 8.40
C ILE A 93 -0.70 3.81 8.42
N GLY A 94 -1.16 3.35 7.26
CA GLY A 94 -1.88 2.10 7.12
C GLY A 94 -2.58 1.95 5.77
N LEU A 95 -3.54 1.04 5.74
CA LEU A 95 -4.33 0.68 4.57
C LEU A 95 -5.73 0.28 5.04
N VAL A 96 -6.78 0.72 4.35
CA VAL A 96 -8.15 0.24 4.58
C VAL A 96 -8.71 -0.34 3.30
N LEU A 97 -9.31 -1.52 3.41
CA LEU A 97 -10.11 -2.12 2.35
C LEU A 97 -11.54 -2.32 2.85
N PHE A 98 -12.51 -1.84 2.07
CA PHE A 98 -13.90 -2.25 2.23
C PHE A 98 -14.12 -3.52 1.43
N ALA A 99 -14.48 -4.59 2.13
CA ALA A 99 -14.65 -5.90 1.54
C ALA A 99 -15.98 -6.50 1.98
N GLY A 100 -16.46 -7.46 1.21
CA GLY A 100 -17.58 -8.29 1.63
C GLY A 100 -17.30 -9.77 1.41
N VAL A 101 -18.02 -10.56 2.18
CA VAL A 101 -17.92 -12.02 2.27
C VAL A 101 -19.33 -12.59 2.28
N GLU A 102 -19.46 -13.84 1.86
CA GLU A 102 -20.75 -14.54 1.87
C GLU A 102 -20.94 -15.21 3.23
N GLY A 103 -22.00 -14.82 3.94
CA GLY A 103 -22.45 -15.45 5.17
C GLY A 103 -23.74 -16.25 4.96
N PRO A 104 -24.20 -16.99 5.98
CA PRO A 104 -25.38 -17.87 5.89
C PRO A 104 -26.67 -17.18 5.40
N ASN A 105 -26.86 -15.91 5.77
CA ASN A 105 -28.05 -15.12 5.48
C ASN A 105 -27.79 -14.02 4.43
N GLY A 106 -26.62 -14.02 3.79
CA GLY A 106 -26.27 -13.15 2.68
C GLY A 106 -24.92 -12.47 2.85
N ILE A 107 -24.71 -11.39 2.10
CA ILE A 107 -23.44 -10.67 2.11
C ILE A 107 -23.25 -9.93 3.44
N ILE A 108 -22.07 -10.11 4.02
CA ILE A 108 -21.55 -9.33 5.14
C ILE A 108 -20.52 -8.36 4.56
N GLU A 109 -20.76 -7.06 4.71
CA GLU A 109 -19.85 -6.00 4.28
C GLU A 109 -19.19 -5.33 5.48
N GLY A 110 -17.88 -5.12 5.38
CA GLY A 110 -17.08 -4.53 6.43
C GLY A 110 -15.89 -3.75 5.90
N ALA A 111 -15.16 -3.13 6.82
CA ALA A 111 -13.84 -2.57 6.55
C ALA A 111 -12.80 -3.26 7.42
N VAL A 112 -11.63 -3.47 6.82
CA VAL A 112 -10.45 -3.96 7.52
C VAL A 112 -9.35 -2.93 7.34
N ALA A 113 -8.78 -2.52 8.45
CA ALA A 113 -7.64 -1.63 8.51
C ALA A 113 -6.38 -2.42 8.86
N LEU A 114 -5.32 -2.19 8.10
CA LEU A 114 -3.98 -2.70 8.35
C LEU A 114 -3.05 -1.54 8.71
N ASN A 115 -2.03 -1.79 9.51
CA ASN A 115 -0.91 -0.88 9.67
C ASN A 115 0.11 -1.08 8.54
N MET A 116 1.16 -0.26 8.51
CA MET A 116 2.23 -0.36 7.51
C MET A 116 3.04 -1.67 7.58
N ARG A 117 2.83 -2.49 8.61
CA ARG A 117 3.49 -3.79 8.80
C ARG A 117 2.60 -4.97 8.38
N GLY A 118 1.46 -4.69 7.73
CA GLY A 118 0.51 -5.71 7.33
C GLY A 118 -0.14 -6.44 8.52
N LYS A 119 -0.28 -5.77 9.66
CA LYS A 119 -1.05 -6.26 10.81
C LYS A 119 -2.40 -5.57 10.90
N VAL A 120 -3.44 -6.32 11.23
CA VAL A 120 -4.81 -5.83 11.40
C VAL A 120 -4.86 -4.87 12.58
N VAL A 121 -5.26 -3.63 12.31
CA VAL A 121 -5.50 -2.59 13.32
C VAL A 121 -6.94 -2.69 13.80
N LYS A 122 -7.88 -2.85 12.86
CA LYS A 122 -9.31 -2.80 13.15
C LYS A 122 -10.11 -3.56 12.10
N VAL A 123 -11.17 -4.22 12.55
CA VAL A 123 -12.22 -4.79 11.71
C VAL A 123 -13.54 -4.15 12.14
N GLU A 124 -14.35 -3.77 11.17
CA GLU A 124 -15.69 -3.21 11.35
C GLU A 124 -16.64 -3.93 10.41
N VAL A 125 -17.83 -4.27 10.88
CA VAL A 125 -18.92 -4.84 10.06
C VAL A 125 -20.03 -3.80 9.97
N TYR A 126 -20.48 -3.48 8.76
CA TYR A 126 -21.45 -2.39 8.51
C TYR A 126 -22.80 -2.86 8.00
N VAL A 127 -22.81 -3.89 7.14
CA VAL A 127 -24.03 -4.39 6.52
C VAL A 127 -24.03 -5.90 6.63
N HIS A 128 -25.04 -6.46 7.27
CA HIS A 128 -25.26 -7.91 7.33
C HIS A 128 -26.74 -8.22 7.59
N LYS A 129 -27.10 -9.50 7.43
CA LYS A 129 -28.39 -10.05 7.86
C LYS A 129 -28.23 -11.13 8.94
N GLU A 130 -27.02 -11.27 9.45
CA GLU A 130 -26.67 -12.17 10.54
C GLU A 130 -27.04 -11.59 11.91
N SER A 131 -26.76 -12.34 12.97
CA SER A 131 -26.84 -11.87 14.36
C SER A 131 -25.91 -10.68 14.60
N GLU A 132 -26.40 -9.65 15.30
CA GLU A 132 -25.60 -8.46 15.70
C GLU A 132 -24.33 -8.81 16.49
N ALA A 133 -24.28 -9.99 17.11
CA ALA A 133 -23.12 -10.47 17.84
C ALA A 133 -21.86 -10.58 16.96
N ILE A 134 -22.00 -10.85 15.65
CA ILE A 134 -20.87 -10.93 14.71
C ILE A 134 -20.27 -9.56 14.38
N ALA A 135 -20.99 -8.47 14.66
CA ALA A 135 -20.51 -7.10 14.53
C ALA A 135 -20.08 -6.51 15.90
N SER A 136 -20.11 -7.31 16.97
CA SER A 136 -19.76 -6.83 18.30
C SER A 136 -18.27 -6.50 18.42
N ALA A 137 -17.96 -5.44 19.17
CA ALA A 137 -16.58 -5.02 19.40
C ALA A 137 -15.75 -6.11 20.11
N GLU A 138 -16.38 -6.94 20.96
CA GLU A 138 -15.73 -8.05 21.64
C GLU A 138 -15.25 -9.11 20.65
N PHE A 139 -16.11 -9.52 19.72
CA PHE A 139 -15.77 -10.49 18.69
C PHE A 139 -14.73 -9.94 17.70
N LEU A 140 -14.96 -8.73 17.16
CA LEU A 140 -14.09 -8.15 16.13
C LEU A 140 -12.70 -7.78 16.64
N LYS A 141 -12.53 -7.51 17.94
CA LYS A 141 -11.23 -7.20 18.53
C LYS A 141 -10.26 -8.40 18.51
N GLN A 142 -10.77 -9.62 18.38
CA GLN A 142 -9.93 -10.82 18.28
C GLN A 142 -8.99 -10.77 17.07
N PHE A 143 -9.36 -10.04 16.02
CA PHE A 143 -8.54 -9.90 14.82
C PHE A 143 -7.40 -8.89 14.96
N THR A 144 -7.42 -8.01 15.96
CA THR A 144 -6.40 -6.96 16.11
C THR A 144 -5.02 -7.57 16.38
N GLY A 145 -4.04 -7.19 15.57
CA GLY A 145 -2.65 -7.65 15.64
C GLY A 145 -2.33 -8.83 14.73
N MET A 146 -3.34 -9.50 14.16
CA MET A 146 -3.13 -10.61 13.24
C MET A 146 -2.54 -10.15 11.90
N GLY A 147 -1.73 -10.99 11.27
CA GLY A 147 -1.08 -10.79 9.97
C GLY A 147 -1.25 -12.00 9.06
N ILE A 148 -0.50 -12.00 7.95
CA ILE A 148 -0.69 -12.98 6.86
C ILE A 148 -0.40 -14.43 7.25
N ASP A 149 0.49 -14.65 8.22
CA ASP A 149 0.89 -15.99 8.67
C ASP A 149 0.03 -16.51 9.83
N ASP A 150 -0.83 -15.66 10.40
CA ASP A 150 -1.71 -16.05 11.49
C ASP A 150 -2.89 -16.87 10.93
N ALA A 151 -3.30 -17.88 11.68
CA ALA A 151 -4.46 -18.70 11.37
C ALA A 151 -5.75 -18.00 11.81
N PHE A 152 -6.80 -18.11 10.99
CA PHE A 152 -8.10 -17.46 11.21
C PHE A 152 -9.20 -18.50 11.48
N THR A 153 -8.83 -19.64 12.06
CA THR A 153 -9.76 -20.76 12.26
C THR A 153 -10.68 -20.47 13.44
N VAL A 154 -11.98 -20.35 13.18
CA VAL A 154 -12.96 -20.12 14.24
C VAL A 154 -13.17 -21.39 15.05
N GLY A 155 -13.27 -21.23 16.37
CA GLY A 155 -13.31 -22.32 17.35
C GLY A 155 -11.92 -22.77 17.83
N GLU A 156 -10.85 -22.36 17.14
CA GLU A 156 -9.45 -22.65 17.51
C GLU A 156 -8.70 -21.36 17.84
N ASP A 157 -8.45 -20.53 16.82
CA ASP A 157 -7.71 -19.27 16.93
C ASP A 157 -8.62 -18.09 17.31
N ILE A 158 -9.87 -18.14 16.85
CA ILE A 158 -10.88 -17.11 17.05
C ILE A 158 -12.08 -17.73 17.77
N ALA A 159 -12.48 -17.18 18.91
CA ALA A 159 -13.67 -17.66 19.60
C ALA A 159 -14.91 -17.38 18.74
N ALA A 160 -15.68 -18.44 18.48
CA ALA A 160 -16.94 -18.35 17.76
C ALA A 160 -18.01 -17.64 18.60
N ILE A 161 -18.95 -16.99 17.92
CA ILE A 161 -20.22 -16.64 18.56
C ILE A 161 -21.07 -17.91 18.65
N GLU A 162 -21.49 -18.26 19.88
CA GLU A 162 -22.31 -19.44 20.14
C GLU A 162 -23.60 -19.45 19.29
N GLY A 163 -23.82 -20.53 18.53
CA GLY A 163 -24.97 -20.70 17.65
C GLY A 163 -24.90 -19.90 16.34
N HIS A 164 -23.76 -19.24 16.09
CA HIS A 164 -23.49 -18.43 14.90
C HIS A 164 -22.08 -18.71 14.35
N GLU A 165 -21.66 -19.98 14.39
CA GLU A 165 -20.31 -20.43 13.99
C GLU A 165 -20.04 -20.14 12.51
N GLU A 166 -20.95 -20.50 11.60
CA GLU A 166 -20.77 -20.26 10.16
C GLU A 166 -20.72 -18.76 9.80
N ALA A 167 -21.46 -17.92 10.53
CA ALA A 167 -21.39 -16.46 10.36
C ALA A 167 -20.08 -15.89 10.92
N SER A 168 -19.56 -16.49 12.00
CA SER A 168 -18.26 -16.15 12.59
C SER A 168 -17.13 -16.51 11.62
N ASP A 169 -17.19 -17.68 10.98
CA ASP A 169 -16.27 -18.12 9.92
C ASP A 169 -16.27 -17.12 8.76
N ALA A 170 -17.45 -16.73 8.29
CA ALA A 170 -17.58 -15.75 7.23
C ALA A 170 -16.91 -14.41 7.61
N VAL A 171 -17.12 -13.90 8.82
CA VAL A 171 -16.47 -12.66 9.28
C VAL A 171 -14.95 -12.82 9.37
N ALA A 172 -14.43 -13.96 9.82
CA ALA A 172 -12.99 -14.21 9.87
C ALA A 172 -12.32 -14.14 8.48
N LEU A 173 -13.07 -14.39 7.41
CA LEU A 173 -12.58 -14.22 6.05
C LEU A 173 -12.37 -12.75 5.66
N LEU A 174 -13.03 -11.76 6.28
CA LEU A 174 -12.81 -10.33 5.97
C LEU A 174 -11.35 -9.91 6.15
N PRO A 175 -10.74 -10.06 7.35
CA PRO A 175 -9.34 -9.71 7.55
C PRO A 175 -8.40 -10.60 6.77
N ARG A 176 -8.65 -11.92 6.71
CA ARG A 176 -7.82 -12.85 5.92
C ARG A 176 -7.74 -12.44 4.45
N LYS A 177 -8.89 -12.16 3.83
CA LYS A 177 -8.98 -11.71 2.44
C LYS A 177 -8.27 -10.38 2.23
N THR A 178 -8.46 -9.42 3.14
CA THR A 178 -7.79 -8.12 3.05
C THR A 178 -6.28 -8.26 3.10
N LEU A 179 -5.75 -9.09 4.00
CA LEU A 179 -4.33 -9.39 4.09
C LEU A 179 -3.81 -10.02 2.79
N VAL A 180 -4.42 -11.11 2.34
CA VAL A 180 -4.02 -11.80 1.10
C VAL A 180 -4.05 -10.85 -0.11
N MET A 181 -5.11 -10.05 -0.26
CA MET A 181 -5.21 -9.08 -1.36
C MET A 181 -4.15 -7.98 -1.25
N SER A 182 -3.89 -7.46 -0.04
CA SER A 182 -2.85 -6.44 0.16
C SER A 182 -1.46 -6.98 -0.17
N TYR A 183 -1.14 -8.22 0.21
CA TYR A 183 0.14 -8.84 -0.11
C TYR A 183 0.28 -9.10 -1.61
N ALA A 184 -0.74 -9.67 -2.25
CA ALA A 184 -0.72 -9.94 -3.69
C ALA A 184 -0.54 -8.68 -4.56
N LEU A 185 -0.87 -7.50 -4.03
CA LEU A 185 -0.79 -6.23 -4.75
C LEU A 185 0.40 -5.36 -4.35
N PHE A 186 0.83 -5.39 -3.08
CA PHE A 186 1.85 -4.49 -2.54
C PHE A 186 3.11 -5.18 -2.04
N LEU A 187 3.06 -6.49 -1.76
CA LEU A 187 4.17 -7.25 -1.16
C LEU A 187 4.31 -8.58 -1.89
N LYS A 188 4.91 -8.54 -3.08
CA LYS A 188 5.16 -9.74 -3.88
C LYS A 188 6.29 -10.56 -3.25
N GLN A 189 5.96 -11.41 -2.28
CA GLN A 189 6.85 -12.48 -1.86
C GLN A 189 6.74 -13.63 -2.87
N GLU A 190 7.84 -13.99 -3.55
CA GLU A 190 7.94 -15.30 -4.17
C GLU A 190 7.80 -16.35 -3.06
N ARG A 191 6.64 -17.00 -2.96
CA ARG A 191 6.56 -18.25 -2.20
C ARG A 191 7.49 -19.26 -2.88
N LYS A 192 8.69 -19.45 -2.33
CA LYS A 192 9.45 -20.68 -2.55
C LYS A 192 8.51 -21.85 -2.20
N PRO A 193 8.23 -22.78 -3.13
CA PRO A 193 7.56 -24.02 -2.80
C PRO A 193 8.35 -24.71 -1.69
N GLY A 194 7.67 -25.17 -0.63
CA GLY A 194 8.29 -25.80 0.53
C GLY A 194 9.17 -27.01 0.13
N PRO A 195 10.16 -27.36 0.97
CA PRO A 195 11.15 -28.37 0.63
C PRO A 195 10.51 -29.77 0.63
N GLU A 196 10.62 -30.48 -0.50
CA GLU A 196 10.52 -31.94 -0.48
C GLU A 196 11.68 -32.51 0.36
N GLU A 197 11.34 -33.37 1.31
CA GLU A 197 12.27 -34.11 2.16
C GLU A 197 13.17 -35.06 1.36
N ILE A 198 14.49 -34.84 1.35
CA ILE A 198 15.51 -35.91 1.18
C ILE A 198 16.77 -35.53 1.99
N PRO A 199 17.61 -36.47 2.46
CA PRO A 199 17.94 -36.68 3.87
C PRO A 199 19.29 -36.06 4.27
N GLU A 200 19.46 -35.93 5.57
CA GLU A 200 20.67 -35.49 6.29
C GLU A 200 21.99 -35.98 5.68
N SER A 201 22.92 -35.05 5.44
CA SER A 201 24.35 -35.36 5.40
C SER A 201 25.11 -34.33 6.24
N ASP A 202 25.63 -34.80 7.38
CA ASP A 202 26.57 -34.12 8.25
C ASP A 202 27.85 -33.71 7.51
N THR A 203 28.12 -32.41 7.41
CA THR A 203 29.50 -31.87 7.27
C THR A 203 29.53 -30.42 7.78
N PRO A 204 30.61 -29.97 8.46
CA PRO A 204 30.56 -28.87 9.41
C PRO A 204 30.68 -27.48 8.76
N GLU A 205 30.05 -26.51 9.43
CA GLU A 205 30.05 -25.06 9.18
C GLU A 205 31.35 -24.54 8.53
N GLU A 206 31.28 -24.25 7.24
CA GLU A 206 32.14 -23.27 6.59
C GLU A 206 31.44 -21.90 6.65
N MET A 207 32.24 -20.88 6.97
CA MET A 207 31.86 -19.48 7.08
C MET A 207 31.13 -18.98 5.81
N PRO A 208 30.19 -18.02 5.93
CA PRO A 208 29.36 -17.64 4.79
C PRO A 208 30.23 -17.05 3.67
N GLU A 209 30.16 -17.72 2.52
CA GLU A 209 30.62 -17.20 1.23
C GLU A 209 29.98 -15.81 1.02
N GLU A 210 30.75 -14.88 0.44
CA GLU A 210 30.25 -13.58 0.01
C GLU A 210 28.97 -13.79 -0.80
N GLU A 211 27.81 -13.39 -0.27
CA GLU A 211 26.55 -13.50 -0.99
C GLU A 211 26.69 -12.75 -2.33
N GLU A 212 26.87 -13.51 -3.41
CA GLU A 212 26.85 -12.98 -4.78
C GLU A 212 25.50 -12.29 -4.97
N MET A 213 25.52 -11.03 -5.44
CA MET A 213 24.28 -10.31 -5.63
C MET A 213 23.41 -11.08 -6.63
N PRO A 214 22.10 -11.22 -6.37
CA PRO A 214 21.20 -11.78 -7.37
C PRO A 214 21.32 -10.96 -8.66
N GLU A 215 21.52 -11.65 -9.79
CA GLU A 215 21.47 -11.00 -11.10
C GLU A 215 20.07 -10.43 -11.31
N VAL A 216 19.97 -9.11 -11.44
CA VAL A 216 18.72 -8.38 -11.64
C VAL A 216 18.64 -7.89 -13.08
N GLU A 217 17.55 -8.24 -13.76
CA GLU A 217 17.37 -7.95 -15.19
C GLU A 217 17.14 -6.45 -15.48
N ASP A 218 16.51 -5.73 -14.54
CA ASP A 218 16.21 -4.31 -14.68
C ASP A 218 16.19 -3.56 -13.33
N LEU A 219 16.13 -2.22 -13.40
CA LEU A 219 16.12 -1.35 -12.22
C LEU A 219 14.91 -1.61 -11.31
N LYS A 220 13.77 -2.02 -11.87
CA LYS A 220 12.56 -2.29 -11.11
C LYS A 220 12.74 -3.53 -10.23
N ALA A 221 13.35 -4.59 -10.77
CA ALA A 221 13.70 -5.78 -10.00
C ALA A 221 14.69 -5.46 -8.89
N LEU A 222 15.70 -4.60 -9.15
CA LEU A 222 16.62 -4.13 -8.10
C LEU A 222 15.90 -3.37 -7.00
N MET A 223 15.00 -2.44 -7.35
CA MET A 223 14.22 -1.68 -6.36
C MET A 223 13.35 -2.59 -5.49
N MET A 224 12.78 -3.67 -6.06
CA MET A 224 12.01 -4.66 -5.28
C MET A 224 12.87 -5.34 -4.21
N LEU A 225 14.13 -5.69 -4.51
CA LEU A 225 15.04 -6.27 -3.51
C LEU A 225 15.39 -5.28 -2.40
N MET A 226 15.44 -3.98 -2.70
CA MET A 226 15.71 -2.94 -1.72
C MET A 226 14.54 -2.72 -0.74
N ILE A 227 13.30 -3.05 -1.12
CA ILE A 227 12.12 -2.79 -0.28
C ILE A 227 12.15 -3.59 1.03
N ASP A 228 12.48 -4.88 0.96
CA ASP A 228 12.52 -5.74 2.14
C ASP A 228 13.57 -5.25 3.14
N ASP A 229 14.78 -4.93 2.66
CA ASP A 229 15.85 -4.41 3.50
C ASP A 229 15.54 -3.02 4.07
N TYR A 230 14.86 -2.17 3.29
CA TYR A 230 14.36 -0.89 3.77
C TYR A 230 13.42 -1.08 4.97
N PHE A 231 12.46 -1.99 4.88
CA PHE A 231 11.53 -2.24 6.00
C PHE A 231 12.21 -2.84 7.22
N VAL A 232 13.24 -3.68 7.05
CA VAL A 232 14.04 -4.18 8.18
C VAL A 232 14.73 -3.03 8.93
N VAL A 233 15.24 -2.02 8.21
CA VAL A 233 15.83 -0.83 8.84
C VAL A 233 14.76 0.01 9.55
N VAL A 234 13.62 0.26 8.90
CA VAL A 234 12.51 1.01 9.50
C VAL A 234 11.99 0.35 10.78
N ASP A 235 11.79 -0.97 10.74
CA ASP A 235 11.36 -1.76 11.91
C ASP A 235 12.32 -1.61 13.08
N TYR A 236 13.63 -1.51 12.82
CA TYR A 236 14.60 -1.24 13.88
C TYR A 236 14.42 0.15 14.50
N PHE A 237 14.17 1.19 13.70
CA PHE A 237 13.92 2.54 14.22
C PHE A 237 12.65 2.66 15.06
N ASP A 238 11.63 1.88 14.72
CA ASP A 238 10.32 1.90 15.37
C ASP A 238 10.27 0.99 16.60
N ASP A 239 10.69 -0.28 16.46
CA ASP A 239 10.55 -1.30 17.50
C ASP A 239 11.82 -1.44 18.36
N LYS A 240 12.96 -0.91 17.92
CA LYS A 240 14.28 -1.02 18.59
C LYS A 240 14.78 -2.46 18.77
N VAL A 241 14.25 -3.41 18.00
CA VAL A 241 14.64 -4.83 18.02
C VAL A 241 15.44 -5.16 16.76
N GLY A 242 16.51 -5.94 16.91
CA GLY A 242 17.22 -6.51 15.75
C GLY A 242 18.31 -5.63 15.12
N LYS A 243 19.09 -4.89 15.92
CA LYS A 243 20.22 -4.06 15.44
C LYS A 243 21.08 -4.76 14.39
N ALA A 244 21.52 -5.99 14.66
CA ALA A 244 22.36 -6.74 13.73
C ALA A 244 21.68 -6.96 12.36
N LYS A 245 20.38 -7.30 12.35
CA LYS A 245 19.62 -7.46 11.10
C LYS A 245 19.50 -6.14 10.34
N ALA A 246 19.25 -5.04 11.06
CA ALA A 246 19.15 -3.71 10.46
C ALA A 246 20.48 -3.21 9.88
N VAL A 247 21.60 -3.51 10.55
CA VAL A 247 22.93 -3.21 10.03
C VAL A 247 23.21 -3.99 8.75
N GLU A 248 22.95 -5.29 8.73
CA GLU A 248 23.13 -6.10 7.52
C GLU A 248 22.20 -5.67 6.38
N ALA A 249 20.95 -5.32 6.68
CA ALA A 249 20.02 -4.75 5.70
C ALA A 249 20.54 -3.40 5.16
N ALA A 250 21.05 -2.51 6.01
CA ALA A 250 21.64 -1.24 5.57
C ALA A 250 22.87 -1.44 4.67
N LYS A 251 23.73 -2.42 4.99
CA LYS A 251 24.87 -2.81 4.14
C LYS A 251 24.42 -3.33 2.79
N ARG A 252 23.39 -4.20 2.74
CA ARG A 252 22.80 -4.66 1.47
C ARG A 252 22.19 -3.53 0.66
N LEU A 253 21.46 -2.60 1.29
CA LEU A 253 20.94 -1.40 0.62
C LEU A 253 22.06 -0.57 -0.02
N ALA A 254 23.18 -0.37 0.68
CA ALA A 254 24.33 0.33 0.12
C ALA A 254 24.93 -0.43 -1.09
N LYS A 255 24.97 -1.77 -1.02
CA LYS A 255 25.41 -2.62 -2.13
C LYS A 255 24.50 -2.48 -3.35
N TYR A 256 23.17 -2.54 -3.14
CA TYR A 256 22.17 -2.35 -4.20
C TYR A 256 22.24 -0.94 -4.79
N ALA A 257 22.38 0.09 -3.97
CA ALA A 257 22.51 1.48 -4.41
C ALA A 257 23.67 1.68 -5.38
N LYS A 258 24.81 1.01 -5.13
CA LYS A 258 25.96 1.02 -6.03
C LYS A 258 25.65 0.37 -7.39
N SER A 259 24.85 -0.70 -7.39
CA SER A 259 24.43 -1.41 -8.61
C SER A 259 23.49 -0.59 -9.49
N ILE A 260 22.82 0.44 -8.96
CA ILE A 260 21.96 1.34 -9.76
C ILE A 260 22.75 2.00 -10.90
N SER A 261 24.05 2.28 -10.69
CA SER A 261 24.94 2.84 -11.72
C SER A 261 25.14 1.93 -12.94
N SER A 262 24.80 0.64 -12.84
CA SER A 262 24.92 -0.34 -13.94
C SER A 262 23.72 -0.32 -14.89
N PHE A 263 22.65 0.41 -14.55
CA PHE A 263 21.48 0.56 -15.41
C PHE A 263 21.58 1.84 -16.23
N GLU A 264 21.00 1.82 -17.44
CA GLU A 264 21.00 3.01 -18.30
C GLU A 264 20.29 4.18 -17.60
N PRO A 265 20.89 5.39 -17.62
CA PRO A 265 20.22 6.58 -17.10
C PRO A 265 18.90 6.83 -17.83
N PRO A 266 17.91 7.49 -17.20
CA PRO A 266 16.69 7.89 -17.89
C PRO A 266 17.01 8.76 -19.13
N LYS A 267 16.11 8.73 -20.13
CA LYS A 267 16.33 9.22 -21.50
C LYS A 267 16.76 10.69 -21.65
N ASN A 268 16.70 11.50 -20.58
CA ASN A 268 17.21 12.88 -20.57
C ASN A 268 18.75 12.91 -20.46
N ALA A 269 19.41 12.66 -21.59
CA ALA A 269 20.88 12.65 -21.73
C ALA A 269 21.58 13.92 -21.24
N ASP A 270 20.88 15.07 -21.21
CA ASP A 270 21.41 16.37 -20.77
C ASP A 270 21.66 16.48 -19.26
N GLN A 271 21.29 15.46 -18.47
CA GLN A 271 21.44 15.45 -17.00
C GLN A 271 22.25 14.26 -16.48
N THR A 272 22.99 13.56 -17.35
CA THR A 272 23.77 12.37 -16.97
C THR A 272 24.74 12.63 -15.81
N GLU A 273 25.41 13.79 -15.80
CA GLU A 273 26.34 14.17 -14.71
C GLU A 273 25.63 14.39 -13.37
N GLU A 274 24.44 14.99 -13.38
CA GLU A 274 23.62 15.22 -12.18
C GLU A 274 23.04 13.90 -11.64
N TYR A 275 22.65 12.99 -12.54
CA TYR A 275 22.16 11.67 -12.19
C TYR A 275 23.25 10.83 -11.53
N VAL A 276 24.44 10.76 -12.14
CA VAL A 276 25.60 10.06 -11.57
C VAL A 276 25.97 10.67 -10.21
N TYR A 277 25.99 12.01 -10.09
CA TYR A 277 26.24 12.67 -8.81
C TYR A 277 25.24 12.26 -7.72
N LEU A 278 23.94 12.22 -8.03
CA LEU A 278 22.91 11.83 -7.08
C LEU A 278 22.98 10.35 -6.71
N GLN A 279 23.29 9.47 -7.66
CA GLN A 279 23.53 8.04 -7.40
C GLN A 279 24.73 7.82 -6.47
N ASP A 280 25.87 8.44 -6.78
CA ASP A 280 27.09 8.32 -5.97
C ASP A 280 26.83 8.84 -4.55
N LYS A 281 26.19 10.01 -4.45
CA LYS A 281 25.83 10.61 -3.16
C LYS A 281 24.86 9.72 -2.37
N PHE A 282 23.89 9.11 -3.03
CA PHE A 282 22.94 8.18 -2.41
C PHE A 282 23.64 6.94 -1.86
N SER A 283 24.47 6.28 -2.68
CA SER A 283 25.26 5.10 -2.28
C SER A 283 26.21 5.42 -1.11
N ASP A 284 26.94 6.54 -1.19
CA ASP A 284 27.87 6.97 -0.14
C ASP A 284 27.15 7.28 1.17
N THR A 285 25.96 7.88 1.09
CA THR A 285 25.16 8.22 2.29
C THR A 285 24.64 6.94 2.95
N LEU A 286 24.18 5.96 2.16
CA LEU A 286 23.77 4.65 2.67
C LEU A 286 24.92 3.89 3.33
N LEU A 287 26.12 3.93 2.76
CA LEU A 287 27.30 3.29 3.35
C LEU A 287 27.66 3.90 4.70
N LYS A 288 27.76 5.24 4.77
CA LYS A 288 28.03 5.96 6.02
C LYS A 288 26.96 5.70 7.07
N PHE A 289 25.71 5.61 6.63
CA PHE A 289 24.59 5.25 7.49
C PHE A 289 24.73 3.84 8.04
N ALA A 290 25.06 2.85 7.21
CA ALA A 290 25.28 1.48 7.67
C ALA A 290 26.42 1.38 8.70
N GLU A 291 27.54 2.07 8.45
CA GLU A 291 28.68 2.15 9.38
C GLU A 291 28.28 2.80 10.71
N ALA A 292 27.62 3.96 10.68
CA ALA A 292 27.18 4.65 11.89
C ALA A 292 26.11 3.85 12.65
N LEU A 293 25.21 3.16 11.94
CA LEU A 293 24.21 2.28 12.55
C LEU A 293 24.88 1.08 13.22
N GLU A 294 25.96 0.55 12.66
CA GLU A 294 26.75 -0.53 13.25
C GLU A 294 27.46 -0.08 14.54
N GLU A 295 28.15 1.05 14.49
CA GLU A 295 28.89 1.59 15.62
C GLU A 295 27.96 2.07 16.74
N GLU A 296 27.00 2.94 16.42
CA GLU A 296 26.23 3.69 17.40
C GLU A 296 24.82 3.11 17.65
N GLY A 297 24.27 2.37 16.68
CA GLY A 297 22.85 2.01 16.70
C GLY A 297 21.95 3.23 16.46
N ILE A 298 20.78 3.27 17.09
CA ILE A 298 19.85 4.41 16.94
C ILE A 298 20.38 5.60 17.76
N SER A 299 20.82 6.63 17.06
CA SER A 299 21.29 7.91 17.60
C SER A 299 20.62 9.07 16.84
N ASP A 300 20.77 10.29 17.33
CA ASP A 300 20.31 11.47 16.58
C ASP A 300 21.06 11.59 15.24
N GLY A 301 22.35 11.21 15.21
CA GLY A 301 23.17 11.18 14.00
C GLY A 301 22.68 10.16 12.97
N THR A 302 22.37 8.92 13.38
CA THR A 302 21.84 7.91 12.45
C THR A 302 20.43 8.24 11.97
N ARG A 303 19.61 8.93 12.79
CA ARG A 303 18.31 9.48 12.34
C ARG A 303 18.48 10.59 11.30
N GLU A 304 19.42 11.49 11.50
CA GLU A 304 19.71 12.58 10.55
C GLU A 304 20.19 12.02 9.21
N GLN A 305 21.10 11.04 9.24
CA GLN A 305 21.57 10.35 8.03
C GLN A 305 20.44 9.61 7.31
N TRP A 306 19.56 8.92 8.04
CA TRP A 306 18.39 8.26 7.46
C TRP A 306 17.45 9.26 6.78
N ASN A 307 17.17 10.41 7.42
CA ASN A 307 16.36 11.47 6.82
C ASN A 307 17.02 12.04 5.55
N ALA A 308 18.35 12.20 5.55
CA ALA A 308 19.08 12.67 4.37
C ALA A 308 18.98 11.68 3.19
N ILE A 309 18.98 10.37 3.47
CA ILE A 309 18.76 9.32 2.45
C ILE A 309 17.35 9.47 1.85
N VAL A 310 16.32 9.61 2.70
CA VAL A 310 14.93 9.81 2.25
C VAL A 310 14.80 11.08 1.41
N GLU A 311 15.46 12.16 1.80
CA GLU A 311 15.47 13.41 1.03
C GLU A 311 16.15 13.24 -0.34
N LEU A 312 17.28 12.54 -0.41
CA LEU A 312 17.97 12.27 -1.67
C LEU A 312 17.11 11.44 -2.63
N ILE A 313 16.39 10.43 -2.13
CA ILE A 313 15.44 9.64 -2.93
C ILE A 313 14.36 10.56 -3.52
N ASN A 314 13.76 11.42 -2.69
CA ASN A 314 12.72 12.35 -3.14
C ASN A 314 13.25 13.36 -4.17
N GLN A 315 14.46 13.88 -3.98
CA GLN A 315 15.10 14.80 -4.94
C GLN A 315 15.39 14.10 -6.27
N ALA A 316 15.97 12.90 -6.24
CA ALA A 316 16.25 12.12 -7.44
C ALA A 316 14.95 11.76 -8.18
N HIS A 317 13.91 11.39 -7.44
CA HIS A 317 12.60 11.10 -7.99
C HIS A 317 12.02 12.33 -8.72
N LEU A 318 11.87 13.48 -8.05
CA LEU A 318 11.34 14.71 -8.65
C LEU A 318 12.13 15.17 -9.89
N ARG A 319 13.44 14.88 -9.92
CA ARG A 319 14.34 15.35 -10.96
C ARG A 319 14.35 14.47 -12.21
N PHE A 320 14.30 13.15 -12.05
CA PHE A 320 14.60 12.20 -13.13
C PHE A 320 13.44 11.33 -13.57
N SER A 321 12.30 11.39 -12.89
CA SER A 321 11.12 10.64 -13.31
C SER A 321 10.35 11.43 -14.38
N GLU A 322 10.30 10.94 -15.63
CA GLU A 322 9.51 11.55 -16.72
C GLU A 322 8.00 11.54 -16.41
N GLU A 323 7.55 10.54 -15.67
CA GLU A 323 6.29 10.49 -14.95
C GLU A 323 6.62 10.57 -13.46
N GLU A 324 5.85 11.31 -12.68
CA GLU A 324 5.93 11.21 -11.22
C GLU A 324 5.82 9.71 -10.86
N ILE A 325 6.90 9.07 -10.39
CA ILE A 325 6.83 7.83 -9.61
C ILE A 325 5.98 8.16 -8.40
N ASP A 326 4.67 8.07 -8.60
CA ASP A 326 3.75 8.01 -7.52
C ASP A 326 4.13 6.78 -6.68
N LEU A 327 4.77 7.02 -5.53
CA LEU A 327 5.03 5.98 -4.55
C LEU A 327 3.71 5.41 -4.02
N ASP A 328 2.57 6.10 -4.22
CA ASP A 328 1.24 5.54 -4.02
C ASP A 328 0.84 4.57 -5.14
N THR A 329 1.57 4.48 -6.27
CA THR A 329 1.35 3.51 -7.36
C THR A 329 2.19 2.24 -7.21
N TYR A 330 3.35 2.28 -6.54
CA TYR A 330 4.18 1.09 -6.27
C TYR A 330 3.76 0.29 -5.03
#